data_AF-A0A7Z9WPK8-F1
#
_entry.id   AF-A0A7Z9WPK8-F1
#
_cell.length_a   1.000
_cell.length_b   1.000
_cell.length_c   1.000
_cell.angle_alpha   90.00
_cell.angle_beta   90.00
_cell.angle_gamma   90.00
#
_symmetry.space_group_name_H-M   'P 1'
#
loop_
_entity.id
_entity.type
_entity.pdbx_description
1 polymer ?
#
loop_
_entity_poly.entity_id
_entity_poly.type
_entity_poly.pdbx_seq_one_letter_code
_entity_poly.pdbx_strand_id
1 'polypeptide(L)'
;MRKHTILCMLGSLIVALSLACEKKPAPVPSTVEALLKRLPREANVLAFLDVADIRETFLYKRFEERHKELPRDLEAFIEETGFDPRRDIDRVVLSAVGDMEEQEPKITCALVQGKFDRERIERALREREAEMETYRGYAIYSSPESQGLYMTFLDETTAALGNEEGVRKIIALHEDGGESAAQNTEMRTLVEGLEYKDQMWGIVRIDDAAWKLGERIGKLKGEFDVGKLVAAVRTLVFSAEIADRIGLSFQGVCTTEEEAELLAKAVRGGVAFLKIGAEEDGTLIELLEATRVTQRGNVVSVQGSISKAL
;
A
#
# COMPACT_ATOMS: atom_id res chain seq x y z
N MET A 1 26.14 56.26 14.54
CA MET A 1 24.76 55.73 14.64
C MET A 1 24.22 55.10 13.35
N ARG A 2 25.06 54.64 12.39
CA ARG A 2 24.60 54.09 11.08
C ARG A 2 25.03 52.64 10.80
N LYS A 3 25.73 51.98 11.73
CA LYS A 3 26.25 50.61 11.54
C LYS A 3 25.42 49.49 12.21
N HIS A 4 24.41 49.83 13.02
CA HIS A 4 23.54 48.82 13.66
C HIS A 4 22.20 48.60 12.96
N THR A 5 21.79 49.48 12.04
CA THR A 5 20.52 49.36 11.31
C THR A 5 20.61 48.40 10.11
N ILE A 6 21.81 48.19 9.55
CA ILE A 6 22.02 47.32 8.38
C ILE A 6 22.11 45.83 8.78
N LEU A 7 22.54 45.53 10.01
CA LEU A 7 22.66 44.16 10.51
C LEU A 7 21.29 43.53 10.85
N CYS A 8 20.30 44.35 11.22
CA CYS A 8 18.92 43.89 11.45
C CYS A 8 18.10 43.67 10.16
N MET A 9 18.45 44.34 9.05
CA MET A 9 17.81 44.13 7.75
C MET A 9 18.33 42.88 7.01
N LEU A 10 19.59 42.48 7.22
CA LEU A 10 20.12 41.23 6.66
C LEU A 10 19.64 39.98 7.43
N GLY A 11 19.41 40.11 8.74
CA GLY A 11 18.88 39.01 9.56
C GLY A 11 17.40 38.69 9.30
N SER A 12 16.62 39.66 8.81
CA SER A 12 15.19 39.48 8.49
C SER A 12 14.95 38.89 7.10
N LEU A 13 15.89 39.03 6.16
CA LEU A 13 15.79 38.40 4.84
C LEU A 13 16.15 36.90 4.86
N ILE A 14 16.99 36.46 5.81
CA ILE A 14 17.35 35.04 5.98
C ILE A 14 16.22 34.26 6.67
N VAL A 15 15.45 34.88 7.57
CA VAL A 15 14.26 34.26 8.18
C VAL A 15 13.06 34.20 7.22
N ALA A 16 13.00 35.10 6.22
CA ALA A 16 11.97 35.06 5.17
C ALA A 16 12.27 34.03 4.06
N LEU A 17 13.53 33.61 3.88
CA LEU A 17 13.91 32.55 2.93
C LEU A 17 13.89 31.13 3.54
N SER A 18 13.75 31.01 4.87
CA SER A 18 13.57 29.71 5.55
C SER A 18 12.11 29.23 5.62
N LEU A 19 11.15 30.00 5.08
CA LEU A 19 9.89 29.45 4.57
C LEU A 19 10.19 28.75 3.23
N ALA A 20 11.09 27.77 3.30
CA ALA A 20 11.19 26.71 2.31
C ALA A 20 9.78 26.21 2.11
N CYS A 21 9.31 26.27 0.87
CA CYS A 21 8.01 25.82 0.39
C CYS A 21 7.56 24.57 1.17
N GLU A 22 6.81 24.74 2.26
CA GLU A 22 6.07 23.65 2.88
C GLU A 22 5.01 23.32 1.85
N LYS A 23 5.36 22.40 0.95
CA LYS A 23 4.48 21.88 -0.07
C LYS A 23 3.28 21.34 0.70
N LYS A 24 2.18 22.10 0.72
CA LYS A 24 0.96 21.70 1.42
C LYS A 24 0.64 20.28 0.95
N PRO A 25 0.38 19.33 1.87
CA PRO A 25 0.07 17.97 1.48
C PRO A 25 -1.05 17.99 0.46
N ALA A 26 -0.88 17.29 -0.67
CA ALA A 26 -1.94 17.12 -1.63
C ALA A 26 -3.17 16.50 -0.92
N PRO A 27 -4.39 16.95 -1.24
CA PRO A 27 -5.59 16.37 -0.65
C PRO A 27 -5.69 14.89 -1.03
N VAL A 28 -6.33 14.09 -0.17
CA VAL A 28 -6.66 12.70 -0.49
C VAL A 28 -7.62 12.70 -1.69
N PRO A 29 -7.36 11.92 -2.76
CA PRO A 29 -8.25 11.83 -3.90
C PRO A 29 -9.66 11.44 -3.49
N SER A 30 -10.68 12.07 -4.11
CA SER A 30 -12.08 11.76 -3.83
C SER A 30 -12.41 10.29 -4.09
N THR A 31 -11.74 9.66 -5.05
CA THR A 31 -11.87 8.23 -5.35
C THR A 31 -11.39 7.37 -4.18
N VAL A 32 -10.22 7.70 -3.63
CA VAL A 32 -9.69 7.02 -2.44
C VAL A 32 -10.62 7.24 -1.24
N GLU A 33 -11.09 8.47 -1.02
CA GLU A 33 -12.01 8.79 0.07
C GLU A 33 -13.34 8.01 -0.05
N ALA A 34 -13.87 7.85 -1.26
CA ALA A 34 -15.08 7.05 -1.50
C ALA A 34 -14.88 5.56 -1.19
N LEU A 35 -13.69 5.02 -1.48
CA LEU A 35 -13.32 3.65 -1.16
C LEU A 35 -13.12 3.44 0.34
N LEU A 36 -12.44 4.36 1.03
CA LEU A 36 -12.25 4.30 2.49
C LEU A 36 -13.57 4.32 3.26
N LYS A 37 -14.62 4.95 2.71
CA LYS A 37 -15.97 4.97 3.29
C LYS A 37 -16.67 3.61 3.32
N ARG A 38 -16.18 2.64 2.55
CA ARG A 38 -16.75 1.30 2.41
C ARG A 38 -15.90 0.22 3.09
N LEU A 39 -14.85 0.61 3.81
CA LEU A 39 -13.94 -0.30 4.52
C LEU A 39 -14.17 -0.24 6.03
N PRO A 40 -13.88 -1.33 6.77
CA PRO A 40 -14.00 -1.36 8.23
C PRO A 40 -13.23 -0.22 8.91
N ARG A 41 -13.84 0.44 9.91
CA ARG A 41 -13.17 1.51 10.68
C ARG A 41 -11.96 1.01 11.43
N GLU A 42 -12.03 -0.21 11.92
CA GLU A 42 -11.03 -0.84 12.78
C GLU A 42 -9.77 -1.29 12.03
N ALA A 43 -9.67 -1.00 10.72
CA ALA A 43 -8.54 -1.42 9.90
C ALA A 43 -7.20 -0.94 10.49
N ASN A 44 -6.30 -1.91 10.72
CA ASN A 44 -4.89 -1.67 11.03
C ASN A 44 -4.00 -1.86 9.78
N VAL A 45 -4.56 -2.36 8.68
CA VAL A 45 -3.92 -2.39 7.36
C VAL A 45 -4.82 -1.70 6.34
N LEU A 46 -4.25 -0.78 5.57
CA LEU A 46 -4.86 -0.22 4.37
C LEU A 46 -3.83 -0.19 3.24
N ALA A 47 -4.22 -0.60 2.04
CA ALA A 47 -3.39 -0.44 0.86
C ALA A 47 -4.24 -0.05 -0.34
N PHE A 48 -3.69 0.75 -1.24
CA PHE A 48 -4.37 1.22 -2.44
C PHE A 48 -3.46 1.12 -3.65
N LEU A 49 -4.07 0.79 -4.78
CA LEU A 49 -3.43 0.64 -6.07
C LEU A 49 -4.34 1.18 -7.17
N ASP A 50 -3.90 2.19 -7.92
CA ASP A 50 -4.50 2.59 -9.19
C ASP A 50 -3.85 1.77 -10.31
N VAL A 51 -4.45 0.62 -10.60
CA VAL A 51 -3.97 -0.35 -11.60
C VAL A 51 -4.04 0.25 -13.00
N ALA A 52 -5.09 1.03 -13.29
CA ALA A 52 -5.25 1.69 -14.57
C ALA A 52 -4.10 2.67 -14.85
N ASP A 53 -3.73 3.49 -13.86
CA ASP A 53 -2.62 4.43 -13.99
C ASP A 53 -1.27 3.70 -14.10
N ILE A 54 -1.03 2.69 -13.25
CA ILE A 54 0.20 1.88 -13.29
C ILE A 54 0.38 1.17 -14.63
N ARG A 55 -0.71 0.65 -15.22
CA ARG A 55 -0.70 -0.02 -16.52
C ARG A 55 -0.16 0.87 -17.65
N GLU A 56 -0.36 2.18 -17.55
CA GLU A 56 0.14 3.11 -18.56
C GLU A 56 1.62 3.46 -18.43
N THR A 57 2.26 3.05 -17.33
CA THR A 57 3.65 3.38 -17.03
C THR A 57 4.64 2.59 -17.88
N PHE A 58 5.83 3.17 -18.08
CA PHE A 58 6.91 2.50 -18.81
C PHE A 58 7.43 1.26 -18.07
N LEU A 59 7.42 1.27 -16.74
CA LEU A 59 7.84 0.11 -15.94
C LEU A 59 6.89 -1.06 -16.14
N TYR A 60 5.58 -0.80 -16.15
CA TYR A 60 4.59 -1.84 -16.42
C TYR A 60 4.73 -2.40 -17.83
N LYS A 61 4.85 -1.54 -18.85
CA LYS A 61 5.06 -1.97 -20.25
C LYS A 61 6.32 -2.83 -20.39
N ARG A 62 7.42 -2.43 -19.75
CA ARG A 62 8.67 -3.21 -19.73
C ARG A 62 8.53 -4.53 -18.96
N PHE A 63 7.75 -4.56 -17.88
CA PHE A 63 7.44 -5.77 -17.14
C PHE A 63 6.63 -6.74 -18.00
N GLU A 64 5.55 -6.28 -18.64
CA GLU A 64 4.70 -7.07 -19.52
C GLU A 64 5.48 -7.65 -20.71
N GLU A 65 6.37 -6.87 -21.32
CA GLU A 65 7.24 -7.33 -22.40
C GLU A 65 8.17 -8.49 -22.00
N ARG A 66 8.66 -8.49 -20.74
CA ARG A 66 9.51 -9.55 -20.19
C ARG A 66 8.72 -10.75 -19.69
N HIS A 67 7.49 -10.53 -19.23
CA HIS A 67 6.64 -11.52 -18.57
C HIS A 67 5.36 -11.77 -19.39
N LYS A 68 5.55 -12.25 -20.62
CA LYS A 68 4.44 -12.56 -21.54
C LYS A 68 3.68 -13.82 -21.16
N GLU A 69 4.35 -14.78 -20.52
CA GLU A 69 3.75 -16.02 -20.08
C GLU A 69 2.93 -15.76 -18.81
N LEU A 70 1.65 -16.14 -18.85
CA LEU A 70 0.79 -16.07 -17.69
C LEU A 70 0.85 -17.38 -16.90
N PRO A 71 0.64 -17.33 -15.58
CA PRO A 71 0.38 -18.54 -14.82
C PRO A 71 -0.82 -19.29 -15.43
N ARG A 72 -0.72 -20.62 -15.56
CA ARG A 72 -1.77 -21.44 -16.19
C ARG A 72 -3.16 -21.24 -15.59
N ASP A 73 -3.22 -21.08 -14.27
CA ASP A 73 -4.50 -20.85 -13.57
C ASP A 73 -5.13 -19.50 -13.96
N LEU A 74 -4.30 -18.48 -14.21
CA LEU A 74 -4.78 -17.18 -14.67
C LEU A 74 -5.23 -17.24 -16.13
N GLU A 75 -4.52 -17.97 -17.00
CA GLU A 75 -4.96 -18.19 -18.40
C GLU A 75 -6.31 -18.89 -18.46
N ALA A 76 -6.46 -20.01 -17.75
CA ALA A 76 -7.72 -20.75 -17.70
C ALA A 76 -8.87 -19.88 -17.17
N PHE A 77 -8.62 -19.12 -16.11
CA PHE A 77 -9.59 -18.19 -15.57
C PHE A 77 -10.00 -17.10 -16.57
N ILE A 78 -9.04 -16.53 -17.33
CA ILE A 78 -9.32 -15.54 -18.38
C ILE A 78 -10.14 -16.17 -19.52
N GLU A 79 -9.79 -17.38 -19.96
CA GLU A 79 -10.50 -18.07 -21.04
C GLU A 79 -11.96 -18.34 -20.67
N GLU A 80 -12.21 -18.82 -19.46
CA GLU A 80 -13.54 -19.14 -18.95
C GLU A 80 -14.36 -17.87 -18.67
N THR A 81 -13.82 -16.96 -17.87
CA THR A 81 -14.57 -15.78 -17.39
C THR A 81 -14.54 -14.60 -18.35
N GLY A 82 -13.58 -14.55 -19.26
CA GLY A 82 -13.31 -13.37 -20.10
C GLY A 82 -12.70 -12.19 -19.36
N PHE A 83 -12.50 -12.30 -18.04
CA PHE A 83 -11.99 -11.24 -17.18
C PHE A 83 -10.47 -11.36 -17.07
N ASP A 84 -9.75 -10.38 -17.60
CA ASP A 84 -8.30 -10.24 -17.43
C ASP A 84 -8.02 -9.19 -16.36
N PRO A 85 -7.60 -9.58 -15.15
CA PRO A 85 -7.31 -8.64 -14.05
C PRO A 85 -6.32 -7.54 -14.42
N ARG A 86 -5.43 -7.78 -15.39
CA ARG A 86 -4.45 -6.80 -15.86
C ARG A 86 -5.09 -5.69 -16.68
N ARG A 87 -6.19 -5.99 -17.39
CA ARG A 87 -6.89 -5.06 -18.29
C ARG A 87 -8.17 -4.50 -17.66
N ASP A 88 -8.86 -5.32 -16.90
CA ASP A 88 -10.25 -5.09 -16.51
C ASP A 88 -10.36 -4.54 -15.08
N ILE A 89 -9.30 -4.62 -14.27
CA ILE A 89 -9.22 -3.89 -12.99
C ILE A 89 -8.67 -2.49 -13.24
N ASP A 90 -9.33 -1.51 -12.63
CA ASP A 90 -8.90 -0.12 -12.60
C ASP A 90 -8.27 0.24 -11.25
N ARG A 91 -8.88 -0.18 -10.13
CA ARG A 91 -8.37 0.15 -8.78
C ARG A 91 -8.60 -0.97 -7.80
N VAL A 92 -7.72 -1.05 -6.82
CA VAL A 92 -7.86 -1.95 -5.68
C VAL A 92 -7.62 -1.15 -4.41
N VAL A 93 -8.49 -1.32 -3.42
CA VAL A 93 -8.15 -0.99 -2.02
C VAL A 93 -8.30 -2.25 -1.19
N LEU A 94 -7.32 -2.51 -0.33
CA LEU A 94 -7.30 -3.61 0.62
C LEU A 94 -7.39 -3.06 2.03
N SER A 95 -8.10 -3.78 2.89
CA SER A 95 -8.22 -3.54 4.31
C SER A 95 -8.10 -4.84 5.09
N ALA A 96 -7.34 -4.82 6.16
CA ALA A 96 -7.37 -5.89 7.15
C ALA A 96 -7.58 -5.33 8.55
N VAL A 97 -8.32 -6.10 9.35
CA VAL A 97 -8.50 -5.92 10.80
C VAL A 97 -8.04 -7.21 11.45
N GLY A 98 -7.11 -7.12 12.37
CA GLY A 98 -6.72 -8.27 13.15
C GLY A 98 -5.29 -8.14 13.62
N ASP A 99 -4.98 -8.94 14.63
CA ASP A 99 -3.63 -9.12 15.08
C ASP A 99 -2.86 -9.90 14.02
N MET A 100 -1.60 -9.54 13.77
CA MET A 100 -0.76 -10.33 12.87
C MET A 100 -0.21 -11.59 13.58
N GLU A 101 -0.58 -11.83 14.85
CA GLU A 101 -0.31 -13.08 15.59
C GLU A 101 -1.10 -14.27 15.05
N GLU A 102 -2.32 -14.05 14.56
CA GLU A 102 -3.17 -15.10 13.99
C GLU A 102 -2.67 -15.51 12.59
N GLN A 103 -2.84 -16.78 12.22
CA GLN A 103 -2.46 -17.25 10.88
C GLN A 103 -3.22 -16.51 9.77
N GLU A 104 -4.42 -16.02 10.08
CA GLU A 104 -5.26 -15.24 9.19
C GLU A 104 -5.83 -14.04 9.97
N PRO A 105 -5.78 -12.81 9.41
CA PRO A 105 -6.42 -11.67 10.05
C PRO A 105 -7.92 -11.91 10.20
N LYS A 106 -8.47 -11.51 11.36
CA LYS A 106 -9.90 -11.64 11.67
C LYS A 106 -10.80 -11.15 10.53
N ILE A 107 -10.49 -9.99 9.96
CA ILE A 107 -11.15 -9.47 8.77
C ILE A 107 -10.07 -9.19 7.74
N THR A 108 -10.22 -9.77 6.55
CA THR A 108 -9.46 -9.37 5.37
C THR A 108 -10.45 -9.10 4.27
N CYS A 109 -10.38 -7.91 3.67
CA CYS A 109 -11.29 -7.54 2.59
C CYS A 109 -10.64 -6.57 1.62
N ALA A 110 -11.13 -6.56 0.39
CA ALA A 110 -10.71 -5.66 -0.66
C ALA A 110 -11.92 -5.20 -1.46
N LEU A 111 -11.89 -3.96 -1.93
CA LEU A 111 -12.78 -3.46 -2.97
C LEU A 111 -11.97 -3.36 -4.25
N VAL A 112 -12.51 -3.96 -5.32
CA VAL A 112 -11.93 -3.95 -6.65
C VAL A 112 -12.87 -3.20 -7.56
N GLN A 113 -12.40 -2.09 -8.13
CA GLN A 113 -13.12 -1.35 -9.15
C GLN A 113 -12.61 -1.74 -10.54
N GLY A 114 -13.52 -1.94 -11.48
CA GLY A 114 -13.17 -2.37 -12.82
C GLY A 114 -14.38 -2.63 -13.70
N LYS A 115 -14.15 -3.41 -14.75
CA LYS A 115 -15.15 -3.81 -15.75
C LYS A 115 -15.44 -5.28 -15.59
N PHE A 116 -16.67 -5.62 -15.23
CA PHE A 116 -17.07 -7.00 -14.97
C PHE A 116 -18.18 -7.44 -15.92
N ASP A 117 -17.95 -8.52 -16.67
CA ASP A 117 -19.03 -9.28 -17.29
C ASP A 117 -19.61 -10.22 -16.23
N ARG A 118 -20.50 -9.67 -15.41
CA ARG A 118 -21.06 -10.36 -14.25
C ARG A 118 -21.71 -11.69 -14.63
N GLU A 119 -22.49 -11.72 -15.71
CA GLU A 119 -23.17 -12.94 -16.15
C GLU A 119 -22.19 -14.04 -16.56
N ARG A 120 -21.10 -13.68 -17.24
CA ARG A 120 -20.05 -14.63 -17.62
C ARG A 120 -19.25 -15.11 -16.42
N ILE A 121 -18.87 -14.22 -15.50
CA ILE A 121 -18.14 -14.59 -14.28
C ILE A 121 -19.02 -15.51 -13.42
N GLU A 122 -20.29 -15.17 -13.18
CA GLU A 122 -21.20 -16.00 -12.38
C GLU A 122 -21.47 -17.36 -13.01
N ARG A 123 -21.50 -17.45 -14.35
CA ARG A 123 -21.61 -18.73 -15.05
C ARG A 123 -20.38 -19.61 -14.83
N ALA A 124 -19.18 -19.04 -14.96
CA ALA A 124 -17.94 -19.77 -14.72
C ALA A 124 -17.84 -20.24 -13.25
N LEU A 125 -18.27 -19.41 -12.28
CA LEU A 125 -18.34 -19.81 -10.87
C LEU A 125 -19.29 -21.00 -10.67
N ARG A 126 -20.47 -21.01 -11.30
CA ARG A 126 -21.40 -22.15 -11.24
C ARG A 126 -20.82 -23.41 -11.88
N GLU A 127 -20.11 -23.28 -13.00
CA GLU A 127 -19.46 -24.41 -13.68
C GLU A 127 -18.32 -25.01 -12.83
N ARG A 128 -17.68 -24.19 -11.99
CA ARG A 128 -16.69 -24.61 -10.98
C ARG A 128 -17.30 -25.05 -9.65
N GLU A 129 -18.62 -25.26 -9.62
CA GLU A 129 -19.36 -25.69 -8.42
C GLU A 129 -19.14 -24.76 -7.22
N ALA A 130 -18.90 -23.47 -7.46
CA ALA A 130 -18.79 -22.48 -6.39
C ALA A 130 -20.09 -22.45 -5.57
N GLU A 131 -19.94 -22.43 -4.25
CA GLU A 131 -21.06 -22.24 -3.34
C GLU A 131 -21.58 -20.82 -3.48
N MET A 132 -22.91 -20.66 -3.43
CA MET A 132 -23.55 -19.36 -3.46
C MET A 132 -24.53 -19.28 -2.31
N GLU A 133 -24.36 -18.24 -1.50
CA GLU A 133 -25.32 -17.84 -0.48
C GLU A 133 -25.80 -16.41 -0.73
N THR A 134 -26.94 -16.05 -0.15
CA THR A 134 -27.47 -14.69 -0.24
C THR A 134 -27.37 -13.99 1.10
N TYR A 135 -26.82 -12.78 1.10
CA TYR A 135 -26.75 -11.90 2.27
C TYR A 135 -27.21 -10.51 1.90
N ARG A 136 -28.28 -10.02 2.56
CA ARG A 136 -28.86 -8.68 2.31
C ARG A 136 -29.15 -8.40 0.82
N GLY A 137 -29.55 -9.42 0.06
CA GLY A 137 -29.84 -9.30 -1.37
C GLY A 137 -28.61 -9.44 -2.29
N TYR A 138 -27.41 -9.57 -1.74
CA TYR A 138 -26.18 -9.82 -2.49
C TYR A 138 -25.88 -11.31 -2.55
N ALA A 139 -25.53 -11.80 -3.73
CA ALA A 139 -24.96 -13.13 -3.90
C ALA A 139 -23.49 -13.10 -3.46
N ILE A 140 -23.13 -13.96 -2.51
CA ILE A 140 -21.76 -14.18 -2.06
C ILE A 140 -21.34 -15.55 -2.58
N TYR A 141 -20.20 -15.58 -3.28
CA TYR A 141 -19.62 -16.76 -3.87
C TYR A 141 -18.37 -17.19 -3.09
N SER A 142 -18.20 -18.48 -2.90
CA SER A 142 -16.99 -19.09 -2.33
C SER A 142 -16.72 -20.44 -2.99
N SER A 143 -15.50 -20.95 -2.84
CA SER A 143 -15.17 -22.32 -3.26
C SER A 143 -14.26 -22.99 -2.23
N PRO A 144 -14.40 -24.30 -1.97
CA PRO A 144 -13.44 -25.04 -1.14
C PRO A 144 -11.98 -24.91 -1.63
N GLU A 145 -11.78 -24.76 -2.94
CA GLU A 145 -10.45 -24.58 -3.54
C GLU A 145 -9.85 -23.19 -3.29
N SER A 146 -10.70 -22.21 -2.98
CA SER A 146 -10.32 -20.80 -2.83
C SER A 146 -9.80 -20.42 -1.44
N GLN A 147 -9.52 -21.42 -0.58
CA GLN A 147 -8.88 -21.25 0.73
C GLN A 147 -9.52 -20.16 1.61
N GLY A 148 -10.86 -20.15 1.69
CA GLY A 148 -11.59 -19.18 2.52
C GLY A 148 -11.80 -17.80 1.88
N LEU A 149 -11.57 -17.68 0.57
CA LEU A 149 -11.92 -16.49 -0.20
C LEU A 149 -13.41 -16.46 -0.55
N TYR A 150 -14.04 -15.33 -0.27
CA TYR A 150 -15.40 -14.97 -0.60
C TYR A 150 -15.38 -13.77 -1.54
N MET A 151 -16.36 -13.71 -2.44
CA MET A 151 -16.52 -12.61 -3.38
C MET A 151 -17.99 -12.23 -3.55
N THR A 152 -18.25 -10.95 -3.78
CA THR A 152 -19.56 -10.46 -4.22
C THR A 152 -19.41 -9.29 -5.19
N PHE A 153 -20.39 -9.10 -6.07
CA PHE A 153 -20.54 -7.87 -6.85
C PHE A 153 -21.42 -6.90 -6.07
N LEU A 154 -20.89 -5.75 -5.71
CA LEU A 154 -21.64 -4.70 -5.01
C LEU A 154 -22.45 -3.86 -6.00
N ASP A 155 -21.88 -3.58 -7.16
CA ASP A 155 -22.49 -2.84 -8.24
C ASP A 155 -21.87 -3.27 -9.59
N GLU A 156 -22.25 -2.62 -10.70
CA GLU A 156 -21.73 -2.94 -12.04
C GLU A 156 -20.20 -2.79 -12.17
N THR A 157 -19.59 -1.97 -11.30
CA THR A 157 -18.18 -1.56 -11.40
C THR A 157 -17.36 -1.91 -10.18
N THR A 158 -17.96 -2.46 -9.12
CA THR A 158 -17.28 -2.76 -7.86
C THR A 158 -17.59 -4.17 -7.39
N ALA A 159 -16.53 -4.95 -7.19
CA ALA A 159 -16.58 -6.22 -6.47
C ALA A 159 -15.93 -6.07 -5.09
N ALA A 160 -16.37 -6.88 -4.13
CA ALA A 160 -15.68 -7.10 -2.87
C ALA A 160 -15.14 -8.52 -2.83
N LEU A 161 -13.92 -8.66 -2.30
CA LEU A 161 -13.26 -9.93 -2.04
C LEU A 161 -12.75 -9.96 -0.61
N GLY A 162 -12.62 -11.12 0.01
CA GLY A 162 -12.10 -11.23 1.37
C GLY A 162 -12.44 -12.54 2.04
N ASN A 163 -12.28 -12.60 3.36
CA ASN A 163 -12.92 -13.65 4.14
C ASN A 163 -14.42 -13.34 4.33
N GLU A 164 -15.19 -14.31 4.83
CA GLU A 164 -16.65 -14.19 4.96
C GLU A 164 -17.06 -12.94 5.78
N GLU A 165 -16.43 -12.74 6.94
CA GLU A 165 -16.70 -11.59 7.82
C GLU A 165 -16.43 -10.26 7.09
N GLY A 166 -15.32 -10.18 6.35
CA GLY A 166 -14.95 -9.00 5.58
C GLY A 166 -15.91 -8.65 4.46
N VAL A 167 -16.33 -9.64 3.67
CA VAL A 167 -17.29 -9.40 2.59
C VAL A 167 -18.65 -8.97 3.14
N ARG A 168 -19.15 -9.64 4.19
CA ARG A 168 -20.41 -9.23 4.85
C ARG A 168 -20.32 -7.83 5.45
N LYS A 169 -19.18 -7.45 6.03
CA LYS A 169 -18.94 -6.11 6.59
C LYS A 169 -18.93 -5.03 5.50
N ILE A 170 -18.30 -5.30 4.35
CA ILE A 170 -18.35 -4.38 3.20
C ILE A 170 -19.78 -4.21 2.70
N ILE A 171 -20.55 -5.30 2.54
CA ILE A 171 -21.96 -5.23 2.10
C ILE A 171 -22.77 -4.36 3.07
N ALA A 172 -22.61 -4.57 4.38
CA ALA A 172 -23.32 -3.78 5.39
C ALA A 172 -22.95 -2.29 5.31
N LEU A 173 -21.67 -1.94 5.16
CA LEU A 173 -21.22 -0.55 4.99
C LEU A 173 -21.70 0.06 3.66
N HIS A 174 -21.82 -0.75 2.61
CA HIS A 174 -22.28 -0.30 1.31
C HIS A 174 -23.78 0.08 1.33
N GLU A 175 -24.61 -0.74 1.96
CA GLU A 175 -26.07 -0.53 2.06
C GLU A 175 -26.45 0.50 3.12
N ASP A 176 -25.96 0.31 4.34
CA ASP A 176 -26.44 1.04 5.52
C ASP A 176 -25.57 2.29 5.81
N GLY A 177 -24.38 2.38 5.20
CA GLY A 177 -23.34 3.33 5.62
C GLY A 177 -22.79 2.99 7.01
N GLY A 178 -22.23 4.00 7.68
CA GLY A 178 -21.79 3.89 9.07
C GLY A 178 -20.35 4.36 9.33
N GLU A 179 -19.79 3.87 10.42
CA GLU A 179 -18.41 4.10 10.79
C GLU A 179 -17.47 3.23 9.93
N SER A 180 -16.57 3.89 9.20
CA SER A 180 -15.68 3.29 8.22
C SER A 180 -14.24 3.74 8.42
N ALA A 181 -13.31 3.21 7.62
CA ALA A 181 -11.90 3.61 7.64
C ALA A 181 -11.72 5.13 7.42
N ALA A 182 -12.63 5.77 6.69
CA ALA A 182 -12.61 7.23 6.53
C ALA A 182 -12.79 7.97 7.88
N GLN A 183 -13.51 7.43 8.86
CA GLN A 183 -13.66 8.02 10.20
C GLN A 183 -12.62 7.51 11.21
N ASN A 184 -11.62 6.73 10.79
CA ASN A 184 -10.49 6.37 11.63
C ASN A 184 -9.47 7.53 11.60
N THR A 185 -9.46 8.37 12.64
CA THR A 185 -8.61 9.57 12.71
C THR A 185 -7.12 9.25 12.57
N GLU A 186 -6.66 8.14 13.13
CA GLU A 186 -5.25 7.76 13.09
C GLU A 186 -4.83 7.31 11.69
N MET A 187 -5.61 6.40 11.08
CA MET A 187 -5.35 5.99 9.69
C MET A 187 -5.51 7.17 8.73
N ARG A 188 -6.49 8.05 8.93
CA ARG A 188 -6.67 9.26 8.13
C ARG A 188 -5.46 10.19 8.21
N THR A 189 -4.90 10.39 9.40
CA THR A 189 -3.67 11.19 9.57
C THR A 189 -2.51 10.60 8.77
N LEU A 190 -2.37 9.26 8.76
CA LEU A 190 -1.35 8.56 7.99
C LEU A 190 -1.58 8.71 6.47
N VAL A 191 -2.82 8.54 6.00
CA VAL A 191 -3.20 8.72 4.59
C VAL A 191 -2.95 10.16 4.15
N GLU A 192 -3.31 11.16 4.94
CA GLU A 192 -3.06 12.59 4.66
C GLU A 192 -1.56 12.92 4.61
N GLY A 193 -0.73 12.20 5.37
CA GLY A 193 0.72 12.36 5.42
C GLY A 193 1.50 11.67 4.29
N LEU A 194 0.86 10.86 3.45
CA LEU A 194 1.51 10.18 2.32
C LEU A 194 2.13 11.18 1.33
N GLU A 195 3.34 10.89 0.85
CA GLU A 195 4.00 11.67 -0.20
C GLU A 195 3.27 11.50 -1.54
N TYR A 196 2.91 10.26 -1.88
CA TYR A 196 2.18 9.91 -3.10
C TYR A 196 0.85 9.24 -2.72
N LYS A 197 -0.28 9.88 -3.04
CA LYS A 197 -1.62 9.43 -2.64
C LYS A 197 -2.44 8.82 -3.78
N ASP A 198 -1.99 9.03 -5.01
CA ASP A 198 -2.85 8.91 -6.18
C ASP A 198 -2.65 7.60 -6.94
N GLN A 199 -1.48 6.96 -6.78
CA GLN A 199 -1.12 5.78 -7.57
C GLN A 199 -0.95 4.51 -6.72
N MET A 200 -0.03 4.50 -5.75
CA MET A 200 0.19 3.32 -4.91
C MET A 200 0.63 3.71 -3.50
N TRP A 201 -0.02 3.12 -2.49
CA TRP A 201 0.40 3.30 -1.10
C TRP A 201 -0.09 2.16 -0.20
N GLY A 202 0.55 2.03 0.96
CA GLY A 202 0.22 1.05 1.98
C GLY A 202 0.52 1.59 3.38
N ILE A 203 -0.33 1.26 4.34
CA ILE A 203 -0.21 1.60 5.74
C ILE A 203 -0.46 0.32 6.53
N VAL A 204 0.49 -0.05 7.38
CA VAL A 204 0.40 -1.20 8.27
C VAL A 204 0.71 -0.72 9.68
N ARG A 205 -0.24 -0.91 10.58
CA ARG A 205 -0.06 -0.71 12.02
C ARG A 205 0.14 -2.05 12.69
N ILE A 206 1.28 -2.17 13.33
CA ILE A 206 1.76 -3.38 13.98
C ILE A 206 1.49 -3.19 15.47
N ASP A 207 0.62 -4.02 16.02
CA ASP A 207 0.41 -4.08 17.47
C ASP A 207 1.54 -4.88 18.15
N ASP A 208 1.56 -4.88 19.48
CA ASP A 208 2.58 -5.57 20.28
C ASP A 208 2.62 -7.09 20.08
N ALA A 209 1.52 -7.71 19.64
CA ALA A 209 1.33 -9.15 19.63
C ALA A 209 1.70 -9.81 18.27
N ALA A 210 1.58 -9.05 17.17
CA ALA A 210 2.10 -9.33 15.82
C ALA A 210 3.58 -9.78 15.76
N TRP A 211 4.35 -9.48 16.81
CA TRP A 211 5.79 -9.69 16.92
C TRP A 211 6.25 -11.15 16.97
N LYS A 212 5.47 -12.08 17.56
CA LYS A 212 5.90 -13.50 17.69
C LYS A 212 6.06 -14.23 16.35
N LEU A 213 5.48 -13.70 15.27
CA LEU A 213 5.62 -14.25 13.92
C LEU A 213 6.92 -13.78 13.23
N GLY A 214 7.40 -12.58 13.53
CA GLY A 214 8.70 -12.07 13.06
C GLY A 214 9.88 -12.93 13.54
N GLU A 215 9.79 -13.47 14.75
CA GLU A 215 10.75 -14.45 15.29
C GLU A 215 10.79 -15.77 14.48
N ARG A 216 9.72 -16.12 13.75
CA ARG A 216 9.66 -17.32 12.88
C ARG A 216 10.26 -17.07 11.49
N ILE A 217 10.19 -15.85 10.98
CA ILE A 217 10.76 -15.44 9.68
C ILE A 217 12.26 -15.12 9.84
N GLY A 218 12.71 -14.69 11.03
CA GLY A 218 14.09 -14.30 11.37
C GLY A 218 15.17 -15.38 11.30
N LYS A 219 14.93 -16.55 10.71
CA LYS A 219 15.98 -17.54 10.39
C LYS A 219 16.65 -17.30 9.03
N LEU A 220 16.72 -16.05 8.57
CA LEU A 220 17.68 -15.66 7.54
C LEU A 220 19.08 -15.64 8.19
N LYS A 221 19.89 -16.63 7.86
CA LYS A 221 21.26 -16.81 8.38
C LYS A 221 22.11 -15.54 8.15
N GLY A 222 22.53 -14.89 9.23
CA GLY A 222 23.47 -13.76 9.23
C GLY A 222 23.73 -13.20 10.64
N GLU A 223 24.80 -12.42 10.83
CA GLU A 223 25.18 -11.77 12.11
C GLU A 223 24.31 -10.55 12.48
N PHE A 224 23.37 -10.15 11.61
CA PHE A 224 22.45 -9.03 11.84
C PHE A 224 21.09 -9.56 12.27
N ASP A 225 20.67 -9.26 13.50
CA ASP A 225 19.33 -9.62 14.01
C ASP A 225 18.29 -8.65 13.42
N VAL A 226 17.95 -8.87 12.14
CA VAL A 226 16.91 -8.12 11.41
C VAL A 226 15.55 -8.28 12.08
N GLY A 227 15.35 -9.39 12.82
CA GLY A 227 14.18 -9.59 13.65
C GLY A 227 13.99 -8.43 14.62
N LYS A 228 14.96 -8.16 15.49
CA LYS A 228 14.86 -7.07 16.50
C LYS A 228 14.61 -5.69 15.90
N LEU A 229 15.11 -5.44 14.69
CA LEU A 229 14.89 -4.18 13.97
C LEU A 229 13.46 -4.04 13.45
N VAL A 230 12.85 -5.13 12.99
CA VAL A 230 11.44 -5.18 12.59
C VAL A 230 10.54 -5.07 13.83
N ALA A 231 10.96 -5.62 14.98
CA ALA A 231 10.25 -5.55 16.27
C ALA A 231 9.94 -4.13 16.73
N ALA A 232 10.88 -3.23 16.47
CA ALA A 232 10.81 -1.87 16.94
C ALA A 232 9.73 -1.07 16.21
N VAL A 233 9.29 -1.51 15.01
CA VAL A 233 8.41 -0.74 14.13
C VAL A 233 6.94 -0.99 14.48
N ARG A 234 6.24 0.09 14.80
CA ARG A 234 4.79 0.12 15.10
C ARG A 234 3.94 0.50 13.91
N THR A 235 4.52 1.24 12.98
CA THR A 235 3.80 1.67 11.80
C THR A 235 4.74 1.69 10.62
N LEU A 236 4.32 1.05 9.54
CA LEU A 236 4.94 1.13 8.23
C LEU A 236 4.01 1.89 7.31
N VAL A 237 4.57 2.89 6.64
CA VAL A 237 3.89 3.64 5.60
C VAL A 237 4.74 3.57 4.34
N PHE A 238 4.11 3.26 3.22
CA PHE A 238 4.70 3.25 1.90
C PHE A 238 3.85 4.06 0.95
N SER A 239 4.49 4.81 0.05
CA SER A 239 3.84 5.40 -1.11
C SER A 239 4.80 5.45 -2.29
N ALA A 240 4.26 5.31 -3.49
CA ALA A 240 5.01 5.42 -4.72
C ALA A 240 4.20 6.09 -5.83
N GLU A 241 4.95 6.69 -6.74
CA GLU A 241 4.47 7.22 -8.02
C GLU A 241 5.47 6.81 -9.11
N ILE A 242 4.95 6.27 -10.19
CA ILE A 242 5.67 5.86 -11.38
C ILE A 242 5.00 6.60 -12.53
N ALA A 243 5.63 7.65 -13.03
CA ALA A 243 5.17 8.42 -14.17
C ALA A 243 6.39 8.83 -15.00
N ASP A 244 6.56 10.13 -15.29
CA ASP A 244 7.80 10.68 -15.84
C ASP A 244 8.98 10.64 -14.84
N ARG A 245 8.65 10.37 -13.57
CA ARG A 245 9.59 10.12 -12.48
C ARG A 245 9.21 8.83 -11.77
N ILE A 246 10.19 8.16 -11.18
CA ILE A 246 9.95 7.16 -10.16
C ILE A 246 10.17 7.87 -8.82
N GLY A 247 9.15 7.88 -7.98
CA GLY A 247 9.18 8.42 -6.63
C GLY A 247 8.77 7.34 -5.65
N LEU A 248 9.61 7.11 -4.64
CA LEU A 248 9.37 6.17 -3.55
C LEU A 248 9.50 6.88 -2.21
N SER A 249 8.60 6.57 -1.29
CA SER A 249 8.66 7.03 0.09
C SER A 249 8.25 5.91 1.03
N PHE A 250 9.11 5.61 1.99
CA PHE A 250 8.84 4.69 3.09
C PHE A 250 9.02 5.43 4.42
N GLN A 251 8.16 5.16 5.38
CA GLN A 251 8.31 5.60 6.76
C GLN A 251 8.12 4.43 7.71
N GLY A 252 9.02 4.32 8.68
CA GLY A 252 8.91 3.42 9.83
C GLY A 252 8.80 4.25 11.11
N VAL A 253 7.74 4.06 11.87
CA VAL A 253 7.57 4.66 13.19
C VAL A 253 7.95 3.62 14.24
N CYS A 254 9.00 3.91 15.02
CA CYS A 254 9.49 3.02 16.07
C CYS A 254 8.87 3.34 17.44
N THR A 255 9.05 2.44 18.42
CA THR A 255 8.60 2.69 19.81
C THR A 255 9.44 3.78 20.45
N THR A 256 10.75 3.77 20.23
CA THR A 256 11.69 4.75 20.79
C THR A 256 12.56 5.43 19.73
N GLU A 257 13.16 6.56 20.10
CA GLU A 257 14.14 7.26 19.25
C GLU A 257 15.43 6.44 19.06
N GLU A 258 15.88 5.74 20.09
CA GLU A 258 17.08 4.87 20.03
C GLU A 258 16.89 3.73 19.01
N GLU A 259 15.70 3.12 19.01
CA GLU A 259 15.32 2.10 18.02
C GLU A 259 15.26 2.67 16.60
N ALA A 260 14.68 3.87 16.43
CA ALA A 260 14.66 4.55 15.14
C ALA A 260 16.08 4.86 14.64
N GLU A 261 16.99 5.24 15.54
CA GLU A 261 18.40 5.45 15.19
C GLU A 261 19.06 4.15 14.70
N LEU A 262 18.80 3.03 15.39
CA LEU A 262 19.31 1.72 14.99
C LEU A 262 18.74 1.28 13.64
N LEU A 263 17.43 1.44 13.43
CA LEU A 263 16.77 1.15 12.16
C LEU A 263 17.34 2.01 11.03
N ALA A 264 17.52 3.31 11.24
CA ALA A 264 18.10 4.20 10.24
C ALA A 264 19.55 3.82 9.87
N LYS A 265 20.35 3.37 10.85
CA LYS A 265 21.70 2.82 10.59
C LYS A 265 21.64 1.54 9.77
N ALA A 266 20.75 0.62 10.13
CA ALA A 266 20.56 -0.65 9.42
C ALA A 266 20.10 -0.42 7.96
N VAL A 267 19.11 0.44 7.74
CA VAL A 267 18.63 0.82 6.40
C VAL A 267 19.75 1.45 5.58
N ARG A 268 20.54 2.36 6.14
CA ARG A 268 21.69 2.95 5.44
C ARG A 268 22.72 1.91 5.05
N GLY A 269 23.04 0.97 5.94
CA GLY A 269 23.91 -0.16 5.67
C GLY A 269 23.37 -1.05 4.55
N GLY A 270 22.07 -1.37 4.58
CA GLY A 270 21.39 -2.15 3.55
C GLY A 270 21.39 -1.46 2.18
N VAL A 271 21.12 -0.15 2.11
CA VAL A 271 21.21 0.63 0.87
C VAL A 271 22.64 0.61 0.32
N ALA A 272 23.65 0.78 1.18
CA ALA A 272 25.05 0.71 0.76
C ALA A 272 25.43 -0.69 0.23
N PHE A 273 24.93 -1.76 0.87
CA PHE A 273 25.13 -3.12 0.41
C PHE A 273 24.47 -3.40 -0.94
N LEU A 274 23.22 -2.97 -1.13
CA LEU A 274 22.52 -3.10 -2.41
C LEU A 274 23.23 -2.34 -3.53
N LYS A 275 23.82 -1.16 -3.25
CA LYS A 275 24.63 -0.42 -4.23
C LYS A 275 25.83 -1.21 -4.72
N ILE A 276 26.49 -1.96 -3.85
CA ILE A 276 27.65 -2.79 -4.21
C ILE A 276 27.20 -3.97 -5.10
N GLY A 277 26.03 -4.55 -4.84
CA GLY A 277 25.51 -5.70 -5.58
C GLY A 277 24.68 -5.38 -6.83
N ALA A 278 24.32 -4.12 -7.06
CA ALA A 278 23.43 -3.72 -8.17
C ALA A 278 24.11 -3.68 -9.54
N GLU A 279 25.26 -4.35 -9.72
CA GLU A 279 25.96 -4.45 -10.99
C GLU A 279 24.95 -4.90 -12.06
N GLU A 280 24.72 -4.04 -13.08
CA GLU A 280 23.89 -4.26 -14.29
C GLU A 280 22.46 -3.64 -14.34
N ASP A 281 21.84 -3.19 -13.24
CA ASP A 281 20.54 -2.48 -13.31
C ASP A 281 20.71 -0.96 -13.10
N GLY A 282 20.87 -0.22 -14.21
CA GLY A 282 21.06 1.24 -14.17
C GLY A 282 19.95 2.00 -13.46
N THR A 283 18.69 1.58 -13.61
CA THR A 283 17.55 2.23 -12.93
C THR A 283 17.61 2.00 -11.42
N LEU A 284 17.95 0.79 -10.99
CA LEU A 284 18.14 0.48 -9.58
C LEU A 284 19.33 1.23 -8.98
N ILE A 285 20.45 1.31 -9.70
CA ILE A 285 21.64 2.07 -9.27
C ILE A 285 21.27 3.54 -9.04
N GLU A 286 20.66 4.20 -10.03
CA GLU A 286 20.25 5.60 -9.93
C GLU A 286 19.29 5.84 -8.75
N LEU A 287 18.32 4.94 -8.56
CA LEU A 287 17.37 5.04 -7.46
C LEU A 287 18.04 4.88 -6.09
N LEU A 288 18.93 3.91 -5.94
CA LEU A 288 19.72 3.72 -4.72
C LEU A 288 20.61 4.96 -4.47
N GLU A 289 21.22 5.53 -5.51
CA GLU A 289 22.01 6.77 -5.41
C GLU A 289 21.18 7.96 -4.95
N ALA A 290 19.96 8.09 -5.47
CA ALA A 290 19.02 9.12 -5.07
C ALA A 290 18.39 8.90 -3.69
N THR A 291 18.59 7.73 -3.07
CA THR A 291 17.96 7.37 -1.80
C THR A 291 18.55 8.17 -0.63
N ARG A 292 17.66 8.80 0.14
CA ARG A 292 17.96 9.54 1.36
C ARG A 292 17.28 8.86 2.54
N VAL A 293 18.06 8.62 3.59
CA VAL A 293 17.57 8.06 4.86
C VAL A 293 17.71 9.13 5.94
N THR A 294 16.58 9.57 6.49
CA THR A 294 16.52 10.55 7.58
C THR A 294 15.85 9.94 8.80
N GLN A 295 16.24 10.37 9.99
CA GLN A 295 15.54 10.06 11.23
C GLN A 295 15.18 11.37 11.94
N ARG A 296 13.98 11.42 12.51
CA ARG A 296 13.47 12.53 13.33
C ARG A 296 12.68 11.93 14.49
N GLY A 297 13.21 12.03 15.71
CA GLY A 297 12.60 11.37 16.87
C GLY A 297 12.47 9.86 16.64
N ASN A 298 11.30 9.29 16.86
CA ASN A 298 11.05 7.87 16.62
C ASN A 298 10.68 7.53 15.16
N VAL A 299 10.80 8.45 14.20
CA VAL A 299 10.42 8.22 12.80
C VAL A 299 11.65 8.12 11.91
N VAL A 300 11.74 7.04 11.14
CA VAL A 300 12.70 6.85 10.04
C VAL A 300 11.98 7.06 8.71
N SER A 301 12.54 7.89 7.84
CA SER A 301 12.02 8.09 6.48
C SER A 301 13.07 7.74 5.45
N VAL A 302 12.67 7.00 4.43
CA VAL A 302 13.48 6.63 3.28
C VAL A 302 12.80 7.17 2.03
N GLN A 303 13.46 8.07 1.33
CA GLN A 303 12.92 8.69 0.12
C GLN A 303 13.90 8.52 -1.02
N GLY A 304 13.40 8.13 -2.19
CA GLY A 304 14.19 8.06 -3.42
C GLY A 304 13.35 8.61 -4.56
N SER A 305 13.96 9.43 -5.42
CA SER A 305 13.31 9.81 -6.66
C SER A 305 14.31 10.00 -7.78
N ILE A 306 14.01 9.41 -8.92
CA ILE A 306 14.76 9.56 -10.17
C ILE A 306 13.81 10.08 -11.24
N SER A 307 14.29 11.04 -12.01
CA SER A 307 13.64 11.39 -13.27
C SER A 307 14.06 10.35 -14.29
N LYS A 308 13.18 10.05 -15.24
CA LYS A 308 13.50 9.11 -16.33
C LYS A 308 14.86 9.44 -16.96
N ALA A 309 15.84 8.55 -16.80
CA ALA A 309 16.95 8.44 -17.73
C ALA A 309 16.37 7.86 -19.04
N LEU A 310 16.54 8.60 -20.14
CA LEU A 310 16.14 8.18 -21.48
C LEU A 310 16.92 6.94 -21.93
#